data_AF-A0A842P231-F1
#
_entry.id   AF-A0A842P231-F1
#
_cell.length_a   1.000
_cell.length_b   1.000
_cell.length_c   1.000
_cell.angle_alpha   90.00
_cell.angle_beta   90.00
_cell.angle_gamma   90.00
#
_symmetry.space_group_name_H-M   'P 1'
#
loop_
_entity.id
_entity.type
_entity.pdbx_description
1 polymer ?
#
loop_
_entity_poly.entity_id
_entity_poly.type
_entity_poly.pdbx_seq_one_letter_code
_entity_poly.pdbx_strand_id
1 'polypeptide(L)'
;MLKLMLVEDEKVLWEIPLNARQWDRRSLSREFDEMEGEMARFEGLFNALANRGRMRMMCSFFDTKDRSMGFTELMNELGMNPKIVSDSTKRLRRSGFIEKDDEGRYRTTRNGEAQFLMMSVAMRRMLKILEQL
;
A
#
# COMPACT_ATOMS: atom_id res chain seq x y z
N MET A 1 0.49 -12.37 -24.16
CA MET A 1 1.61 -11.53 -23.67
C MET A 1 1.07 -10.69 -22.52
N LEU A 2 1.69 -10.77 -21.34
CA LEU A 2 1.14 -10.15 -20.12
C LEU A 2 1.94 -8.90 -19.75
N LYS A 3 1.22 -7.81 -19.46
CA LYS A 3 1.78 -6.55 -18.99
C LYS A 3 0.86 -5.94 -17.94
N LEU A 4 1.39 -5.11 -17.05
CA LEU A 4 0.58 -4.26 -16.17
C LEU A 4 0.51 -2.86 -16.78
N MET A 5 -0.62 -2.19 -16.58
CA MET A 5 -0.86 -0.84 -17.08
C MET A 5 -1.50 0.01 -15.99
N LEU A 6 -1.00 1.22 -15.80
CA LEU A 6 -1.67 2.26 -15.02
C LEU A 6 -2.40 3.18 -16.00
N VAL A 7 -3.70 3.36 -15.80
CA VAL A 7 -4.59 4.08 -16.72
C VAL A 7 -5.37 5.14 -15.96
N GLU A 8 -5.43 6.36 -16.50
CA GLU A 8 -6.24 7.48 -16.01
C GLU A 8 -7.08 8.00 -17.17
N ASP A 9 -8.41 8.05 -17.01
CA ASP A 9 -9.34 8.52 -18.05
C ASP A 9 -9.06 7.92 -19.45
N GLU A 10 -8.91 6.59 -19.49
CA GLU A 10 -8.58 5.80 -20.70
C GLU A 10 -7.16 6.03 -21.27
N LYS A 11 -6.40 6.98 -20.73
CA LYS A 11 -5.00 7.22 -21.09
C LYS A 11 -4.07 6.31 -20.31
N VAL A 12 -3.23 5.58 -21.03
CA VAL A 12 -2.14 4.80 -20.43
C VAL A 12 -1.07 5.75 -19.91
N LEU A 13 -0.90 5.81 -18.60
CA LEU A 13 0.15 6.59 -17.94
C LEU A 13 1.46 5.83 -17.88
N TRP A 14 1.39 4.52 -17.68
CA TRP A 14 2.55 3.65 -17.54
C TRP A 14 2.21 2.22 -17.94
N GLU A 15 3.17 1.51 -18.51
CA GLU A 15 3.05 0.07 -18.79
C GLU A 15 4.35 -0.66 -18.47
N ILE A 16 4.23 -1.90 -18.00
CA ILE A 16 5.36 -2.74 -17.64
C ILE A 16 5.16 -4.18 -18.15
N PRO A 17 6.03 -4.68 -19.06
CA PRO A 17 6.00 -6.08 -19.47
C PRO A 17 6.38 -7.02 -18.32
N LEU A 18 5.60 -8.08 -18.10
CA LEU A 18 5.88 -9.10 -17.07
C LEU A 18 6.81 -10.21 -17.57
N ASN A 19 7.63 -9.92 -18.59
CA ASN A 19 8.64 -10.82 -19.12
C ASN A 19 9.88 -10.02 -19.52
N ALA A 20 11.03 -10.32 -18.91
CA ALA A 20 12.30 -9.62 -19.16
C ALA A 20 12.72 -9.62 -20.65
N ARG A 21 12.31 -10.62 -21.44
CA ARG A 21 12.63 -10.69 -22.89
C ARG A 21 11.93 -9.61 -23.72
N GLN A 22 10.91 -8.96 -23.15
CA GLN A 22 10.14 -7.90 -23.81
C GLN A 22 10.65 -6.50 -23.49
N TRP A 23 11.68 -6.41 -22.66
CA TRP A 23 12.31 -5.15 -22.33
C TRP A 23 13.48 -4.84 -23.25
N ASP A 24 13.64 -3.56 -23.56
CA ASP A 24 14.96 -3.06 -23.92
C ASP A 24 15.90 -3.19 -22.71
N ARG A 25 17.10 -3.73 -22.94
CA ARG A 25 18.06 -4.06 -21.87
C ARG A 25 18.50 -2.82 -21.09
N ARG A 26 18.68 -1.67 -21.77
CA ARG A 26 19.09 -0.44 -21.10
C ARG A 26 17.96 0.13 -20.25
N SER A 27 16.74 0.04 -20.75
CA SER A 27 15.54 0.48 -20.03
C SER A 27 15.31 -0.34 -18.76
N LEU A 28 15.37 -1.68 -18.84
CA LEU A 28 15.24 -2.53 -17.66
C LEU A 28 16.37 -2.30 -16.63
N SER A 29 17.61 -2.09 -17.09
CA SER A 29 18.73 -1.76 -16.20
C SER A 29 18.48 -0.46 -15.44
N ARG A 30 17.98 0.58 -16.13
CA ARG A 30 17.67 1.87 -15.52
C ARG A 30 16.59 1.74 -14.46
N GLU A 31 15.52 0.98 -14.72
CA GLU A 31 14.48 0.72 -13.74
C GLU A 31 15.03 0.07 -12.47
N PHE A 32 15.99 -0.87 -12.60
CA PHE A 32 16.64 -1.48 -11.44
C PHE A 32 17.55 -0.50 -10.69
N ASP A 33 18.32 0.33 -11.40
CA ASP A 33 19.20 1.33 -10.77
C ASP A 33 18.37 2.39 -10.01
N GLU A 34 17.26 2.85 -10.62
CA GLU A 34 16.32 3.79 -9.99
C GLU A 34 15.64 3.15 -8.77
N MET A 35 15.20 1.89 -8.87
CA MET A 35 14.64 1.13 -7.76
C MET A 35 15.65 0.97 -6.61
N GLU A 36 16.91 0.68 -6.91
CA GLU A 36 17.96 0.55 -5.90
C GLU A 36 18.19 1.87 -5.15
N GLY A 37 18.15 3.00 -5.86
CA GLY A 37 18.17 4.33 -5.25
C GLY A 37 16.98 4.61 -4.30
N GLU A 38 15.85 3.94 -4.52
CA GLU A 38 14.64 4.06 -3.69
C GLU A 38 14.47 2.93 -2.66
N MET A 39 15.47 2.06 -2.47
CA MET A 39 15.34 0.83 -1.69
C MET A 39 14.83 1.08 -0.25
N ALA A 40 15.37 2.11 0.43
CA ALA A 40 14.95 2.46 1.78
C ALA A 40 13.46 2.87 1.88
N ARG A 41 12.94 3.53 0.83
CA ARG A 41 11.52 3.91 0.73
C ARG A 41 10.65 2.66 0.55
N PHE A 42 11.05 1.76 -0.35
CA PHE A 42 10.35 0.48 -0.56
C PHE A 42 10.32 -0.36 0.72
N GLU A 43 11.45 -0.51 1.40
CA GLU A 43 11.53 -1.20 2.69
C GLU A 43 10.59 -0.57 3.73
N GLY A 44 10.49 0.77 3.77
CA GLY A 44 9.56 1.48 4.65
C GLY A 44 8.09 1.12 4.41
N LEU A 45 7.70 0.97 3.14
CA LEU A 45 6.34 0.56 2.75
C LEU A 45 6.07 -0.91 3.11
N PHE A 46 6.97 -1.82 2.73
CA PHE A 46 6.82 -3.24 3.03
C PHE A 46 6.82 -3.49 4.53
N ASN A 47 7.73 -2.88 5.29
CA ASN A 47 7.76 -3.02 6.74
C ASN A 47 6.48 -2.51 7.39
N ALA A 48 5.85 -1.46 6.85
CA ALA A 48 4.56 -0.99 7.35
C ALA A 48 3.42 -1.98 7.09
N LEU A 49 3.40 -2.68 5.95
CA LEU A 49 2.30 -3.58 5.61
C LEU A 49 2.55 -5.07 5.95
N ALA A 50 3.79 -5.49 6.16
CA ALA A 50 4.17 -6.85 6.59
C ALA A 50 3.84 -7.13 8.07
N ASN A 51 2.64 -6.74 8.51
CA ASN A 51 2.13 -6.96 9.85
C ASN A 51 0.61 -7.10 9.80
N ARG A 52 0.11 -8.24 10.27
CA ARG A 52 -1.33 -8.58 10.25
C ARG A 52 -2.20 -7.54 10.98
N GLY A 53 -1.72 -6.98 12.09
CA GLY A 53 -2.44 -5.96 12.85
C GLY A 53 -2.61 -4.68 12.02
N ARG A 54 -1.51 -4.17 11.45
CA ARG A 54 -1.55 -3.00 10.57
C ARG A 54 -2.39 -3.22 9.33
N MET A 55 -2.35 -4.40 8.72
CA MET A 55 -3.23 -4.73 7.59
C MET A 55 -4.72 -4.68 7.99
N ARG A 56 -5.10 -5.27 9.13
CA ARG A 56 -6.49 -5.20 9.63
C ARG A 56 -6.92 -3.76 9.92
N MET A 57 -6.03 -2.98 10.51
CA MET A 57 -6.27 -1.56 10.78
C MET A 57 -6.41 -0.73 9.49
N MET A 58 -5.60 -1.01 8.47
CA MET A 58 -5.76 -0.36 7.18
C MET A 58 -7.12 -0.72 6.56
N CYS A 59 -7.50 -2.00 6.56
CA CYS A 59 -8.81 -2.43 6.04
C CYS A 59 -9.98 -1.71 6.71
N SER A 60 -9.95 -1.49 8.04
CA SER A 60 -11.08 -0.85 8.73
C SER A 60 -11.33 0.58 8.27
N PHE A 61 -10.31 1.31 7.79
CA PHE A 61 -10.51 2.65 7.23
C PHE A 61 -11.28 2.65 5.89
N PHE A 62 -11.49 1.49 5.26
CA PHE A 62 -12.22 1.36 3.99
C PHE A 62 -13.64 0.80 4.15
N ASP A 63 -14.09 0.48 5.37
CA ASP A 63 -15.44 -0.09 5.60
C ASP A 63 -16.55 0.89 5.19
N THR A 64 -16.31 2.19 5.36
CA THR A 64 -17.20 3.27 4.93
C THR A 64 -16.41 4.38 4.26
N LYS A 65 -17.07 5.16 3.40
CA LYS A 65 -16.43 6.30 2.71
C LYS A 65 -15.98 7.35 3.73
N ASP A 66 -14.77 7.88 3.54
CA ASP A 66 -14.17 8.96 4.34
C ASP A 66 -14.07 8.63 5.85
N ARG A 67 -13.96 7.34 6.20
CA ARG A 67 -13.93 6.90 7.59
C ARG A 67 -12.67 7.40 8.30
N SER A 68 -12.86 8.11 9.40
CA SER A 68 -11.83 8.33 10.41
C SER A 68 -12.14 7.50 11.66
N MET A 69 -11.11 7.06 12.40
CA MET A 69 -11.28 6.26 13.61
C MET A 69 -10.45 6.81 14.78
N GLY A 70 -11.07 6.87 15.96
CA GLY A 70 -10.38 7.21 17.20
C GLY A 70 -9.51 6.06 17.72
N PHE A 71 -8.59 6.35 18.65
CA PHE A 71 -7.73 5.33 19.27
C PHE A 71 -8.55 4.22 19.97
N THR A 72 -9.58 4.59 20.72
CA THR A 72 -10.45 3.64 21.44
C THR A 72 -11.31 2.81 20.48
N GLU A 73 -11.77 3.40 19.38
CA GLU A 73 -12.50 2.67 18.32
C GLU A 73 -11.61 1.60 17.70
N LEU A 74 -10.37 1.95 17.34
CA LEU A 74 -9.38 1.00 16.83
C LEU A 74 -9.09 -0.16 17.80
N MET A 75 -9.05 0.11 19.11
CA MET A 75 -8.89 -0.94 20.12
C MET A 75 -10.09 -1.88 20.14
N ASN A 76 -11.30 -1.31 20.25
CA ASN A 76 -12.54 -2.04 20.45
C ASN A 76 -12.92 -2.86 19.22
N GLU A 77 -12.91 -2.25 18.05
CA GLU A 77 -13.35 -2.92 16.82
C GLU A 77 -12.37 -3.99 16.33
N LEU A 78 -11.07 -3.75 16.52
CA LEU A 78 -10.05 -4.68 16.04
C LEU A 78 -9.60 -5.69 17.10
N GLY A 79 -10.06 -5.53 18.35
CA GLY A 79 -9.62 -6.32 19.49
C GLY A 79 -8.13 -6.12 19.80
N MET A 80 -7.62 -4.90 19.61
CA MET A 80 -6.21 -4.58 19.79
C MET A 80 -5.98 -3.92 21.15
N ASN A 81 -4.89 -4.29 21.82
CA ASN A 81 -4.48 -3.60 23.04
C ASN A 81 -3.84 -2.22 22.73
N PRO A 82 -3.74 -1.31 23.73
CA PRO A 82 -3.20 0.03 23.51
C PRO A 82 -1.80 0.07 22.90
N LYS A 83 -0.92 -0.87 23.28
CA LYS A 83 0.46 -0.94 22.75
C LYS A 83 0.45 -1.22 21.24
N ILE A 84 -0.35 -2.18 20.79
CA ILE A 84 -0.47 -2.53 19.37
C ILE A 84 -1.04 -1.36 18.58
N VAL A 85 -2.08 -0.69 19.07
CA VAL A 85 -2.67 0.47 18.37
C VAL A 85 -1.67 1.62 18.28
N SER A 86 -0.96 1.93 19.37
CA SER A 86 0.06 2.98 19.39
C SER A 86 1.21 2.69 18.41
N ASP A 87 1.79 1.49 18.46
CA ASP A 87 2.89 1.10 17.59
C ASP A 87 2.46 1.03 16.11
N SER A 88 1.24 0.57 15.85
CA SER A 88 0.67 0.46 14.50
C SER A 88 0.41 1.82 13.89
N THR A 89 -0.31 2.69 14.59
CA THR A 89 -0.64 4.04 14.10
C THR A 89 0.63 4.87 13.94
N LYS A 90 1.60 4.77 14.86
CA LYS A 90 2.91 5.45 14.74
C LYS A 90 3.66 5.03 13.48
N ARG A 91 3.69 3.73 13.16
CA ARG A 91 4.39 3.21 11.96
C ARG A 91 3.64 3.58 10.67
N LEU A 92 2.32 3.41 10.64
CA LEU A 92 1.50 3.78 9.49
C LEU A 92 1.60 5.29 9.18
N ARG A 93 1.64 6.14 10.22
CA ARG A 93 1.87 7.59 10.04
C ARG A 93 3.25 7.90 9.50
N ARG A 94 4.30 7.29 10.05
CA ARG A 94 5.68 7.50 9.58
C ARG A 94 5.89 7.08 8.12
N SER A 95 5.18 6.04 7.68
CA SER A 95 5.23 5.57 6.29
C SER A 95 4.21 6.28 5.39
N GLY A 96 3.48 7.28 5.89
CA GLY A 96 2.55 8.10 5.10
C GLY A 96 1.20 7.47 4.78
N PHE A 97 0.88 6.29 5.33
CA PHE A 97 -0.38 5.59 5.06
C PHE A 97 -1.59 6.29 5.66
N ILE A 98 -1.42 6.79 6.88
CA ILE A 98 -2.48 7.45 7.63
C ILE A 98 -1.96 8.78 8.20
N GLU A 99 -2.90 9.65 8.51
CA GLU A 99 -2.65 10.86 9.27
C GLU A 99 -3.54 10.90 10.50
N LYS A 100 -3.26 11.85 11.40
CA LYS A 100 -4.05 12.11 12.60
C LYS A 100 -4.53 13.55 12.51
N ASP A 101 -5.84 13.76 12.56
CA ASP A 101 -6.44 15.09 12.52
C ASP A 101 -6.37 15.80 13.89
N ASP A 102 -6.89 17.02 13.95
CA ASP A 102 -6.88 17.88 15.14
C ASP A 102 -7.77 17.32 16.26
N GLU A 103 -8.79 16.53 15.92
CA GLU A 103 -9.64 15.81 16.88
C GLU A 103 -8.97 14.53 17.40
N GLY A 104 -7.81 14.20 16.85
CA GLY A 104 -7.01 13.05 17.21
C GLY A 104 -7.52 11.73 16.63
N ARG A 105 -8.33 11.79 15.58
CA ARG A 105 -8.79 10.62 14.81
C ARG A 105 -7.82 10.33 13.68
N TYR A 106 -7.75 9.06 13.30
CA TYR A 106 -6.88 8.58 12.24
C TYR A 106 -7.67 8.36 10.97
N ARG A 107 -7.10 8.69 9.81
CA ARG A 107 -7.68 8.41 8.49
C ARG A 107 -6.57 8.11 7.48
N THR A 108 -6.90 7.47 6.38
CA THR A 108 -5.96 7.29 5.26
C THR A 108 -5.58 8.64 4.66
N THR A 109 -4.32 8.78 4.26
CA THR A 109 -3.95 9.86 3.33
C THR A 109 -4.32 9.44 1.91
N ARG A 110 -4.49 10.38 0.98
CA ARG A 110 -4.77 10.05 -0.44
C ARG A 110 -3.71 9.11 -1.04
N ASN A 111 -2.43 9.38 -0.76
CA ASN A 111 -1.34 8.53 -1.24
C ASN A 111 -1.30 7.18 -0.53
N GLY A 112 -1.54 7.17 0.79
CA GLY A 112 -1.60 5.97 1.61
C GLY A 112 -2.70 5.01 1.18
N GLU A 113 -3.85 5.56 0.78
CA GLU A 113 -4.96 4.81 0.21
C GLU A 113 -4.54 4.07 -1.06
N ALA A 114 -4.03 4.80 -2.06
CA ALA A 114 -3.57 4.22 -3.31
C ALA A 114 -2.46 3.18 -3.09
N GLN A 115 -1.47 3.50 -2.24
CA GLN A 115 -0.39 2.58 -1.88
C GLN A 115 -0.92 1.30 -1.25
N PHE A 116 -1.87 1.39 -0.33
CA PHE A 116 -2.45 0.22 0.32
C PHE A 116 -3.21 -0.64 -0.70
N LEU A 117 -4.04 -0.05 -1.54
CA LEU A 117 -4.80 -0.77 -2.56
C LEU A 117 -3.89 -1.47 -3.57
N MET A 118 -2.80 -0.82 -4.01
CA MET A 118 -1.79 -1.41 -4.88
C MET A 118 -1.11 -2.62 -4.24
N MET A 119 -0.58 -2.46 -3.02
CA MET A 119 0.23 -3.47 -2.34
C MET A 119 -0.59 -4.61 -1.74
N SER A 120 -1.90 -4.44 -1.56
CA SER A 120 -2.78 -5.46 -0.98
C SER A 120 -3.74 -6.04 -2.02
N VAL A 121 -4.80 -5.32 -2.36
CA VAL A 121 -5.91 -5.81 -3.19
C VAL A 121 -5.45 -6.10 -4.61
N ALA A 122 -4.72 -5.17 -5.22
CA ALA A 122 -4.23 -5.34 -6.59
C ALA A 122 -3.19 -6.46 -6.64
N MET A 123 -2.17 -6.44 -5.77
CA MET A 123 -1.15 -7.49 -5.70
C MET A 123 -1.76 -8.89 -5.51
N ARG A 124 -2.71 -9.06 -4.58
CA ARG A 124 -3.41 -10.34 -4.38
C ARG A 124 -4.12 -10.82 -5.66
N ARG A 125 -4.81 -9.91 -6.36
CA ARG A 125 -5.50 -10.26 -7.61
C ARG A 125 -4.51 -10.60 -8.73
N MET A 126 -3.43 -9.84 -8.87
CA MET A 126 -2.38 -10.08 -9.86
C MET A 126 -1.74 -11.46 -9.67
N LEU A 127 -1.37 -11.81 -8.43
CA LEU A 127 -0.79 -13.13 -8.12
C LEU A 127 -1.76 -14.27 -8.46
N LYS A 128 -3.04 -14.13 -8.13
CA LYS A 128 -4.05 -15.13 -8.47
C LYS A 128 -4.21 -15.32 -9.99
N ILE A 129 -4.13 -14.25 -10.77
CA ILE A 129 -4.15 -14.34 -12.24
C ILE A 129 -2.92 -15.10 -12.73
N LEU A 130 -1.73 -14.78 -12.20
CA LEU A 130 -0.49 -15.44 -12.58
C LEU A 130 -0.48 -16.94 -12.24
N GLU A 131 -1.11 -17.37 -11.16
CA GLU A 131 -1.27 -18.79 -10.79
C GLU A 131 -2.17 -19.58 -11.75
N GLN A 132 -3.02 -18.89 -12.52
CA GLN A 132 -3.99 -19.51 -13.42
C GLN A 132 -3.51 -19.53 -14.89
N LEU A 133 -2.35 -18.94 -15.18
CA LEU A 133 -1.71 -18.93 -16.49
C LEU A 133 -0.78 -20.13 -16.65
#